data_AF-A0A927PDW6-F1
#
_entry.id   AF-A0A927PDW6-F1
#
_cell.length_a   1.000
_cell.length_b   1.000
_cell.length_c   1.000
_cell.angle_alpha   90.00
_cell.angle_beta   90.00
_cell.angle_gamma   90.00
#
_symmetry.space_group_name_H-M   'P 1'
#
loop_
_entity.id
_entity.type
_entity.pdbx_description
1 polymer ?
#
loop_
_entity_poly.entity_id
_entity_poly.type
_entity_poly.pdbx_seq_one_letter_code
_entity_poly.pdbx_strand_id
1 'polypeptide(L)'
;MQTNFMPPPGLRGAPEAQLVQMHAFLFRLTEQLNAALVETDRRIERARMDKKAAQKGETTSNINTTEQYNSLKALILKTADDVQAEMDILETELKSSYIAKSEWGTYEENLKADFTSTAEGVVENYGYSSRLDSLEKDAVDFDAYIIETNGYIKRGIIGYDENNMPIIGIAIGQDLKSTEVIIDGVTYQEIDMTRSLATYTSDKVTFWQNGVEVAWFSNSELVTTALNIADRITLGGLWEVSRRNGFTIKWIGGEA
;
A
#
# COMPACT_ATOMS: atom_id res chain seq x y z
N MET A 1 -2.35 34.89 -21.53
CA MET A 1 -2.51 36.16 -22.27
C MET A 1 -1.94 37.28 -21.43
N GLN A 2 -0.89 37.95 -21.89
CA GLN A 2 -0.39 39.16 -21.25
C GLN A 2 -1.37 40.30 -21.54
N THR A 3 -2.08 40.78 -20.52
CA THR A 3 -2.82 42.05 -20.62
C THR A 3 -1.78 43.17 -20.59
N ASN A 4 -1.32 43.57 -21.78
CA ASN A 4 -0.31 44.62 -21.93
C ASN A 4 -0.98 45.96 -21.67
N PHE A 5 -0.91 46.45 -20.42
CA PHE A 5 -1.39 47.79 -20.08
C PHE A 5 -0.45 48.80 -20.73
N MET A 6 -0.96 49.52 -21.74
CA MET A 6 -0.19 50.53 -22.43
C MET A 6 0.12 51.67 -21.43
N PRO A 7 1.39 52.09 -21.30
CA PRO A 7 1.75 53.13 -20.34
C PRO A 7 1.03 54.43 -20.66
N PRO A 8 0.73 55.27 -19.65
CA PRO A 8 -0.02 56.50 -19.83
C PRO A 8 0.68 57.41 -20.87
N PRO A 9 -0.09 58.08 -21.75
CA PRO A 9 0.49 58.98 -22.73
C PRO A 9 1.22 60.12 -22.02
N GLY A 10 2.44 60.43 -22.47
CA GLY A 10 3.19 61.56 -21.92
C GLY A 10 2.42 62.86 -22.16
N LEU A 11 2.01 63.53 -21.09
CA LEU A 11 1.28 64.80 -21.14
C LEU A 11 2.13 65.85 -21.86
N ARG A 12 1.78 66.17 -23.11
CA ARG A 12 2.47 67.18 -23.93
C ARG A 12 1.45 68.11 -24.59
N GLY A 13 1.65 69.42 -24.44
CA GLY A 13 0.81 70.47 -25.04
C GLY A 13 0.09 71.35 -24.02
N ALA A 14 -0.80 72.23 -24.50
CA ALA A 14 -1.58 73.16 -23.67
C ALA A 14 -2.54 72.41 -22.70
N PRO A 15 -2.93 73.01 -21.55
CA PRO A 15 -3.68 72.33 -20.49
C PRO A 15 -4.99 71.66 -20.94
N GLU A 16 -5.71 72.28 -21.88
CA GLU A 16 -6.96 71.73 -22.42
C GLU A 16 -6.72 70.47 -23.27
N ALA A 17 -5.63 70.43 -24.05
CA ALA A 17 -5.27 69.25 -24.84
C ALA A 17 -4.83 68.08 -23.95
N GLN A 18 -4.25 68.36 -22.78
CA GLN A 18 -3.90 67.34 -21.79
C GLN A 18 -5.15 66.72 -21.16
N LEU A 19 -6.17 67.52 -20.83
CA LEU A 19 -7.45 67.03 -20.29
C LEU A 19 -8.17 66.11 -21.28
N VAL A 20 -8.18 66.46 -22.58
CA VAL A 20 -8.77 65.61 -23.63
C VAL A 20 -8.00 64.30 -23.79
N GLN A 21 -6.67 64.33 -23.74
CA GLN A 21 -5.84 63.11 -23.78
C GLN A 21 -6.10 62.21 -22.57
N MET A 22 -6.28 62.80 -21.38
CA MET A 22 -6.57 62.06 -20.15
C MET A 22 -7.98 61.46 -20.17
N HIS A 23 -8.98 62.20 -20.66
CA HIS A 23 -10.33 61.68 -20.85
C HIS A 23 -10.38 60.53 -21.86
N ALA A 24 -9.67 60.66 -22.99
CA ALA A 24 -9.60 59.59 -23.99
C ALA A 24 -8.88 58.34 -23.45
N PHE A 25 -7.86 58.52 -22.62
CA PHE A 25 -7.15 57.41 -21.97
C PHE A 25 -8.02 56.70 -20.94
N LEU A 26 -8.71 57.45 -20.06
CA LEU A 26 -9.65 56.88 -19.10
C LEU A 26 -10.78 56.12 -19.80
N PHE A 27 -11.33 56.67 -20.89
CA PHE A 27 -12.37 56.00 -21.66
C PHE A 27 -11.88 54.67 -22.25
N ARG A 28 -10.68 54.64 -22.85
CA ARG A 28 -10.10 53.39 -23.37
C ARG A 28 -9.77 52.39 -22.26
N LEU A 29 -9.33 52.84 -21.09
CA LEU A 29 -9.15 51.96 -19.94
C LEU A 29 -10.47 51.34 -19.50
N THR A 30 -11.55 52.12 -19.44
CA THR A 30 -12.87 51.58 -19.09
C THR A 30 -13.37 50.55 -20.11
N GLU A 31 -13.12 50.77 -21.41
CA GLU A 31 -13.45 49.79 -22.45
C GLU A 31 -12.62 48.52 -22.33
N GLN A 32 -11.31 48.63 -22.06
CA GLN A 32 -10.44 47.48 -21.86
C GLN A 32 -10.81 46.68 -20.60
N LEU A 33 -11.17 47.36 -19.52
CA LEU A 33 -11.63 46.71 -18.29
C LEU A 33 -12.97 46.00 -18.51
N ASN A 34 -13.92 46.63 -19.20
CA ASN A 34 -15.20 45.99 -19.53
C ASN A 34 -15.00 44.77 -20.45
N ALA A 35 -14.10 44.84 -21.43
CA ALA A 35 -13.77 43.70 -22.28
C ALA A 35 -13.09 42.56 -21.49
N ALA A 36 -12.20 42.89 -20.55
CA ALA A 36 -11.57 41.91 -19.67
C ALA A 36 -12.58 41.24 -18.72
N LEU A 37 -13.56 41.99 -18.21
CA LEU A 37 -14.64 41.45 -17.39
C LEU A 37 -15.53 40.48 -18.18
N VAL A 38 -15.94 40.85 -19.40
CA VAL A 38 -16.74 39.96 -20.26
C VAL A 38 -15.99 38.66 -20.60
N GLU A 39 -14.68 38.73 -20.85
CA GLU A 39 -13.89 37.51 -21.07
C GLU A 39 -13.75 36.68 -19.78
N THR A 40 -13.68 37.32 -18.62
CA THR A 40 -13.65 36.63 -17.33
C THR A 40 -14.96 35.91 -17.04
N ASP A 41 -16.11 36.55 -17.30
CA ASP A 41 -17.44 35.93 -17.17
C ASP A 41 -17.59 34.74 -18.13
N ARG A 42 -17.10 34.87 -19.38
CA ARG A 42 -17.07 33.75 -20.34
C ARG A 42 -16.16 32.61 -19.90
N ARG A 43 -15.09 32.88 -19.16
CA ARG A 43 -14.22 31.85 -18.58
C ARG A 43 -14.89 31.17 -17.39
N ILE A 44 -15.61 31.92 -16.55
CA ILE A 44 -16.37 31.37 -15.43
C ILE A 44 -17.51 30.48 -15.93
N GLU A 45 -18.23 30.91 -16.98
CA GLU A 45 -19.29 30.10 -17.57
C GLU A 45 -18.75 28.86 -18.30
N ARG A 46 -17.59 28.95 -18.97
CA ARG A 46 -16.88 27.76 -19.48
C ARG A 46 -16.49 26.80 -18.35
N ALA A 47 -15.91 27.31 -17.25
CA ALA A 47 -15.57 26.48 -16.09
C ALA A 47 -16.82 25.85 -15.40
N ARG A 48 -17.97 26.53 -15.42
CA ARG A 48 -19.25 25.98 -14.95
C ARG A 48 -19.81 24.91 -15.88
N MET A 49 -19.66 25.08 -17.19
CA MET A 49 -20.04 24.08 -18.20
C MET A 49 -19.15 22.84 -18.12
N ASP A 50 -17.84 23.01 -17.92
CA ASP A 50 -16.88 21.91 -17.70
C ASP A 50 -17.21 21.14 -16.40
N LYS A 51 -17.58 21.84 -15.32
CA LYS A 51 -18.09 21.20 -14.09
C LYS A 51 -19.41 20.45 -14.28
N LYS A 52 -20.33 20.96 -15.12
CA LYS A 52 -21.60 20.27 -15.43
C LYS A 52 -21.41 19.08 -16.37
N ALA A 53 -20.43 19.10 -17.27
CA ALA A 53 -20.06 17.96 -18.10
C ALA A 53 -19.37 16.85 -17.28
N ALA A 54 -18.54 17.22 -16.29
CA ALA A 54 -17.91 16.29 -15.36
C ALA A 54 -18.90 15.61 -14.37
N GLN A 55 -20.10 16.18 -14.17
CA GLN A 55 -21.12 15.62 -13.27
C GLN A 55 -22.07 14.60 -13.93
N LYS A 56 -21.95 14.35 -15.24
CA LYS A 56 -22.80 13.39 -15.98
C LYS A 56 -22.13 12.05 -16.29
N GLY A 57 -20.90 11.84 -15.82
CA GLY A 57 -20.20 10.56 -15.81
C GLY A 57 -19.95 10.15 -14.36
N GLU A 58 -20.91 9.46 -13.77
CA GLU A 58 -20.81 8.93 -12.41
C GLU A 58 -19.82 7.74 -12.40
N THR A 59 -19.01 7.65 -11.33
CA THR A 59 -17.98 6.64 -11.02
C THR A 59 -16.53 6.96 -11.43
N THR A 60 -15.91 7.98 -10.83
CA THR A 60 -14.45 8.04 -10.54
C THR A 60 -14.11 9.25 -9.66
N SER A 61 -14.70 9.33 -8.46
CA SER A 61 -14.46 10.44 -7.51
C SER A 61 -13.39 10.15 -6.45
N ASN A 62 -12.66 9.03 -6.54
CA ASN A 62 -11.62 8.69 -5.56
C ASN A 62 -10.17 8.86 -6.06
N ILE A 63 -9.92 8.91 -7.37
CA ILE A 63 -8.56 9.03 -7.90
C ILE A 63 -8.02 10.47 -7.70
N ASN A 64 -8.87 11.50 -7.82
CA ASN A 64 -8.42 12.90 -7.70
C ASN A 64 -8.12 13.35 -6.26
N THR A 65 -8.78 12.79 -5.23
CA THR A 65 -8.62 13.27 -3.85
C THR A 65 -7.33 12.76 -3.21
N THR A 66 -6.98 11.50 -3.45
CA THR A 66 -5.75 10.89 -2.93
C THR A 66 -4.51 11.50 -3.61
N GLU A 67 -4.54 11.68 -4.93
CA GLU A 67 -3.46 12.36 -5.67
C GLU A 67 -3.26 13.81 -5.21
N GLN A 68 -4.35 14.53 -4.95
CA GLN A 68 -4.30 15.89 -4.38
C GLN A 68 -3.71 15.90 -2.96
N TYR A 69 -4.09 14.94 -2.12
CA TYR A 69 -3.52 14.78 -0.79
C TYR A 69 -2.00 14.53 -0.86
N ASN A 70 -1.55 13.61 -1.70
CA ASN A 70 -0.13 13.31 -1.86
C ASN A 70 0.67 14.48 -2.42
N SER A 71 0.10 15.17 -3.41
CA SER A 71 0.71 16.38 -3.98
C SER A 71 0.89 17.45 -2.90
N LEU A 72 -0.11 17.63 -2.04
CA LEU A 72 -0.03 18.55 -0.91
C LEU A 72 0.98 18.09 0.14
N LYS A 73 0.96 16.81 0.52
CA LYS A 73 1.91 16.19 1.46
C LYS A 73 3.36 16.40 1.00
N ALA A 74 3.65 16.09 -0.27
CA ALA A 74 4.98 16.27 -0.85
C ALA A 74 5.40 17.75 -0.88
N LEU A 75 4.47 18.65 -1.17
CA LEU A 75 4.74 20.08 -1.17
C LEU A 75 5.07 20.59 0.25
N ILE A 76 4.28 20.16 1.25
CA ILE A 76 4.54 20.46 2.67
C ILE A 76 5.92 19.94 3.09
N LEU A 77 6.22 18.67 2.81
CA LEU A 77 7.52 18.07 3.16
C LEU A 77 8.69 18.79 2.50
N LYS A 78 8.53 19.23 1.24
CA LYS A 78 9.58 19.93 0.49
C LYS A 78 9.77 21.38 0.91
N THR A 79 8.73 22.03 1.45
CA THR A 79 8.78 23.43 1.90
C THR A 79 8.79 23.56 3.42
N ALA A 80 8.97 22.47 4.16
CA ALA A 80 9.01 22.51 5.62
C ALA A 80 10.29 23.20 6.09
N ASP A 81 10.13 24.28 6.86
CA ASP A 81 11.25 24.99 7.49
C ASP A 81 11.72 24.29 8.77
N ASP A 82 10.85 23.52 9.43
CA ASP A 82 11.15 22.72 10.62
C ASP A 82 10.48 21.33 10.53
N VAL A 83 11.20 20.29 10.94
CA VAL A 83 10.77 18.88 10.86
C VAL A 83 11.11 18.19 12.18
N GLN A 84 10.08 17.77 12.91
CA GLN A 84 10.21 17.01 14.16
C GLN A 84 9.67 15.60 13.97
N ALA A 85 10.44 14.60 14.39
CA ALA A 85 10.06 13.19 14.38
C ALA A 85 10.35 12.59 15.76
N GLU A 86 9.33 11.97 16.36
CA GLU A 86 9.42 11.26 17.63
C GLU A 86 8.82 9.88 17.46
N MET A 87 9.48 8.86 18.03
CA MET A 87 9.00 7.48 17.95
C MET A 87 9.32 6.75 19.25
N ASP A 88 8.30 6.11 19.81
CA ASP A 88 8.44 5.16 20.90
C ASP A 88 8.61 3.74 20.34
N ILE A 89 9.52 2.97 20.94
CA ILE A 89 9.76 1.56 20.61
C ILE A 89 9.70 0.73 21.89
N LEU A 90 8.91 -0.34 21.87
CA LEU A 90 8.90 -1.38 22.90
C LEU A 90 9.44 -2.67 22.30
N GLU A 91 10.53 -3.19 22.87
CA GLU A 91 11.10 -4.48 22.50
C GLU A 91 10.99 -5.47 23.67
N THR A 92 10.61 -6.71 23.38
CA THR A 92 10.55 -7.79 24.36
C THR A 92 11.04 -9.07 23.73
N GLU A 93 11.92 -9.79 24.42
CA GLU A 93 12.47 -11.06 23.97
C GLU A 93 12.15 -12.14 25.01
N LEU A 94 11.57 -13.25 24.55
CA LEU A 94 11.33 -14.45 25.33
C LEU A 94 12.17 -15.59 24.78
N LYS A 95 12.86 -16.32 25.66
CA LYS A 95 13.74 -17.45 25.30
C LYS A 95 13.43 -18.66 26.18
N SER A 96 13.42 -19.85 25.59
CA SER A 96 13.39 -21.13 26.30
C SER A 96 14.42 -22.05 25.68
N SER A 97 15.24 -22.71 26.50
CA SER A 97 16.24 -23.68 26.06
C SER A 97 16.12 -24.97 26.87
N TYR A 98 16.29 -26.09 26.18
CA TYR A 98 16.23 -27.43 26.74
C TYR A 98 17.43 -28.23 26.23
N ILE A 99 18.15 -28.90 27.14
CA ILE A 99 19.29 -29.75 26.79
C ILE A 99 19.14 -31.08 27.52
N ALA A 100 19.09 -32.17 26.77
CA ALA A 100 19.15 -33.53 27.29
C ALA A 100 20.45 -34.20 26.83
N LYS A 101 21.18 -34.80 27.77
CA LYS A 101 22.42 -35.54 27.48
C LYS A 101 22.26 -36.99 27.91
N SER A 102 22.65 -37.90 27.04
CA SER A 102 22.62 -39.34 27.28
C SER A 102 23.88 -40.01 26.74
N GLU A 103 24.07 -41.29 27.07
CA GLU A 103 25.14 -42.14 26.54
C GLU A 103 25.08 -42.29 25.00
N TRP A 104 23.91 -42.09 24.40
CA TRP A 104 23.70 -42.15 22.94
C TRP A 104 23.93 -40.82 22.23
N GLY A 105 23.94 -39.68 22.94
CA GLY A 105 24.01 -38.37 22.30
C GLY A 105 23.50 -37.19 23.12
N THR A 106 23.47 -36.02 22.49
CA THR A 106 22.94 -34.77 23.06
C THR A 106 21.78 -34.27 22.20
N TYR A 107 20.69 -33.92 22.85
CA TYR A 107 19.55 -33.24 22.26
C TYR A 107 19.46 -31.83 22.83
N GLU A 108 19.35 -30.82 21.97
CA GLU A 108 19.20 -29.42 22.32
C GLU A 108 17.99 -28.85 21.58
N GLU A 109 17.13 -28.11 22.28
CA GLU A 109 16.00 -27.39 21.73
C GLU A 109 16.03 -25.95 22.23
N ASN A 110 15.86 -25.00 21.32
CA ASN A 110 15.80 -23.57 21.62
C ASN A 110 14.56 -22.95 20.96
N LEU A 111 13.79 -22.24 21.77
CA LEU A 111 12.64 -21.44 21.36
C LEU A 111 12.93 -19.98 21.66
N LYS A 112 12.64 -19.11 20.71
CA LYS A 112 12.82 -17.67 20.83
C LYS A 112 11.59 -16.95 20.28
N ALA A 113 11.10 -15.94 21.00
CA ALA A 113 10.07 -15.04 20.51
C ALA A 113 10.49 -13.59 20.73
N ASP A 114 10.63 -12.83 19.65
CA ASP A 114 10.90 -11.39 19.69
C ASP A 114 9.61 -10.62 19.37
N PHE A 115 9.32 -9.60 20.16
CA PHE A 115 8.20 -8.69 19.97
C PHE A 115 8.73 -7.26 19.88
N THR A 116 8.46 -6.59 18.77
CA THR A 116 8.78 -5.17 18.58
C THR A 116 7.48 -4.42 18.30
N SER A 117 7.14 -3.45 19.15
CA SER A 117 5.96 -2.60 18.99
C SER A 117 6.39 -1.15 18.79
N THR A 118 5.87 -0.52 17.75
CA THR A 118 6.04 0.91 17.44
C THR A 118 4.67 1.54 17.15
N ALA A 119 4.63 2.84 16.88
CA ALA A 119 3.40 3.51 16.42
C ALA A 119 2.92 2.98 15.05
N GLU A 120 3.80 2.42 14.23
CA GLU A 120 3.48 1.89 12.90
C GLU A 120 2.88 0.48 12.95
N GLY A 121 3.17 -0.27 14.01
CA GLY A 121 2.66 -1.62 14.15
C GLY A 121 3.39 -2.47 15.18
N VAL A 122 3.07 -3.76 15.16
CA VAL A 122 3.72 -4.79 15.97
C VAL A 122 4.29 -5.86 15.06
N VAL A 123 5.54 -6.20 15.30
CA VAL A 123 6.27 -7.29 14.65
C VAL A 123 6.54 -8.37 15.69
N GLU A 124 6.16 -9.60 15.38
CA GLU A 124 6.35 -10.78 16.21
C GLU A 124 7.15 -11.82 15.41
N ASN A 125 8.34 -12.17 15.90
CA ASN A 125 9.19 -13.21 15.31
C ASN A 125 9.24 -14.41 16.25
N TYR A 126 8.99 -15.60 15.72
CA TYR A 126 9.02 -16.86 16.47
C TYR A 126 10.07 -17.78 15.86
N GLY A 127 11.19 -17.99 16.55
CA GLY A 127 12.25 -18.91 16.16
C GLY A 127 12.18 -20.22 16.94
N TYR A 128 12.34 -21.32 16.22
CA TYR A 128 12.53 -22.66 16.76
C TYR A 128 13.79 -23.26 16.18
N SER A 129 14.66 -23.82 17.03
CA SER A 129 15.76 -24.66 16.59
C SER A 129 15.90 -25.90 17.47
N SER A 130 16.22 -27.03 16.84
CA SER A 130 16.45 -28.30 17.51
C SER A 130 17.68 -28.96 16.89
N ARG A 131 18.58 -29.45 17.74
CA ARG A 131 19.82 -30.11 17.36
C ARG A 131 19.92 -31.47 18.05
N LEU A 132 20.23 -32.50 17.29
CA LEU A 132 20.52 -33.84 17.78
C LEU A 132 21.92 -34.25 17.33
N ASP A 133 22.81 -34.47 18.30
CA ASP A 133 24.16 -34.99 18.08
C ASP A 133 24.24 -36.42 18.63
N SER A 134 24.78 -37.37 17.86
CA SER A 134 25.07 -38.73 18.34
C SER A 134 26.50 -38.83 18.89
N LEU A 135 26.69 -39.62 19.95
CA LEU A 135 28.01 -39.88 20.53
C LEU A 135 28.70 -41.13 19.94
N GLU A 136 27.99 -41.90 19.12
CA GLU A 136 28.47 -43.16 18.56
C GLU A 136 29.38 -42.91 17.35
N LYS A 137 30.70 -43.15 17.53
CA LYS A 137 31.74 -42.92 16.51
C LYS A 137 31.75 -43.92 15.34
N ASP A 138 30.94 -44.98 15.42
CA ASP A 138 30.86 -46.05 14.41
C ASP A 138 29.54 -46.04 13.61
N ALA A 139 28.62 -45.10 13.89
CA ALA A 139 27.44 -44.86 13.06
C ALA A 139 27.86 -44.02 11.84
N VAL A 140 28.25 -44.67 10.76
CA VAL A 140 28.85 -44.10 9.53
C VAL A 140 28.04 -42.99 8.82
N ASP A 141 26.86 -42.60 9.32
CA ASP A 141 25.96 -41.65 8.63
C ASP A 141 25.23 -40.61 9.51
N PHE A 142 25.54 -40.48 10.81
CA PHE A 142 24.85 -39.49 11.67
C PHE A 142 25.85 -38.64 12.47
N ASP A 143 26.15 -37.44 11.97
CA ASP A 143 27.03 -36.47 12.65
C ASP A 143 26.22 -35.48 13.51
N ALA A 144 25.21 -34.83 12.92
CA ALA A 144 24.28 -33.94 13.60
C ALA A 144 23.03 -33.71 12.74
N TYR A 145 21.85 -33.65 13.36
CA TYR A 145 20.61 -33.27 12.69
C TYR A 145 20.05 -31.97 13.29
N ILE A 146 19.87 -30.96 12.44
CA ILE A 146 19.42 -29.62 12.84
C ILE A 146 18.10 -29.30 12.13
N ILE A 147 17.10 -28.90 12.91
CA ILE A 147 15.86 -28.30 12.42
C ILE A 147 15.87 -26.84 12.84
N GLU A 148 15.55 -25.93 11.92
CA GLU A 148 15.32 -24.51 12.19
C GLU A 148 14.03 -24.06 11.51
N THR A 149 13.21 -23.26 12.19
CA THR A 149 11.98 -22.71 11.64
C THR A 149 11.71 -21.34 12.25
N ASN A 150 11.51 -20.32 11.42
CA ASN A 150 11.16 -18.99 11.88
C ASN A 150 9.80 -18.55 11.31
N GLY A 151 8.84 -18.28 12.19
CA GLY A 151 7.57 -17.66 11.88
C GLY A 151 7.61 -16.15 12.10
N TYR A 152 6.82 -15.43 11.32
CA TYR A 152 6.74 -13.97 11.35
C TYR A 152 5.29 -13.52 11.25
N ILE A 153 4.91 -12.61 12.14
CA ILE A 153 3.62 -11.92 12.11
C ILE A 153 3.89 -10.41 12.21
N LYS A 154 3.45 -9.63 11.22
CA LYS A 154 3.40 -8.17 11.30
C LYS A 154 1.95 -7.71 11.26
N ARG A 155 1.57 -6.82 12.18
CA ARG A 155 0.25 -6.18 12.22
C ARG A 155 0.42 -4.66 12.32
N GLY A 156 -0.38 -3.89 11.58
CA GLY A 156 -0.24 -2.44 11.47
C GLY A 156 -0.03 -2.03 10.02
N ILE A 157 0.88 -1.09 9.75
CA ILE A 157 1.26 -0.71 8.38
C ILE A 157 2.10 -1.84 7.78
N ILE A 158 1.55 -2.53 6.77
CA ILE A 158 2.21 -3.67 6.13
C ILE A 158 2.85 -3.32 4.77
N GLY A 159 2.50 -2.16 4.21
CA GLY A 159 3.03 -1.64 2.95
C GLY A 159 2.34 -0.32 2.59
N TYR A 160 2.64 0.17 1.39
CA TYR A 160 2.05 1.39 0.84
C TYR A 160 1.47 1.10 -0.54
N ASP A 161 0.36 1.75 -0.88
CA ASP A 161 -0.20 1.65 -2.23
C ASP A 161 0.59 2.52 -3.24
N GLU A 162 0.17 2.49 -4.51
CA GLU A 162 0.77 3.31 -5.58
C GLU A 162 0.69 4.82 -5.31
N ASN A 163 -0.17 5.22 -4.37
CA ASN A 163 -0.38 6.58 -3.94
C ASN A 163 0.31 6.85 -2.59
N ASN A 164 1.30 6.07 -2.15
CA ASN A 164 1.99 6.29 -0.87
C ASN A 164 1.05 6.35 0.36
N MET A 165 -0.14 5.74 0.27
CA MET A 165 -1.06 5.63 1.39
C MET A 165 -0.77 4.35 2.17
N PRO A 166 -0.74 4.40 3.52
CA PRO A 166 -0.43 3.23 4.33
C PRO A 166 -1.54 2.17 4.20
N ILE A 167 -1.14 0.94 3.90
CA ILE A 167 -2.02 -0.22 3.89
C ILE A 167 -1.98 -0.84 5.30
N ILE A 168 -3.11 -0.77 6.00
CA ILE A 168 -3.26 -1.39 7.31
C ILE A 168 -3.68 -2.85 7.13
N GLY A 169 -2.95 -3.75 7.77
CA GLY A 169 -3.25 -5.17 7.69
C GLY A 169 -2.44 -6.05 8.62
N ILE A 170 -2.53 -7.34 8.36
CA ILE A 170 -1.75 -8.39 9.01
C ILE A 170 -1.03 -9.18 7.94
N ALA A 171 0.23 -9.47 8.14
CA ALA A 171 1.01 -10.34 7.29
C ALA A 171 1.60 -11.48 8.09
N ILE A 172 1.48 -12.69 7.55
CA ILE A 172 1.88 -13.93 8.22
C ILE A 172 2.69 -14.76 7.23
N GLY A 173 3.86 -15.22 7.63
CA GLY A 173 4.71 -16.08 6.82
C GLY A 173 5.89 -16.65 7.58
N GLN A 174 6.71 -17.42 6.90
CA GLN A 174 7.97 -17.94 7.45
C GLN A 174 9.17 -17.19 6.85
N ASP A 175 10.19 -16.97 7.66
CA ASP A 175 11.43 -16.25 7.30
C ASP A 175 11.20 -14.88 6.62
N LEU A 176 10.14 -14.17 7.03
CA LEU A 176 9.85 -12.85 6.49
C LEU A 176 10.83 -11.81 7.00
N LYS A 177 11.18 -10.89 6.12
CA LYS A 177 11.98 -9.72 6.43
C LYS A 177 11.15 -8.48 6.12
N SER A 178 11.40 -7.40 6.85
CA SER A 178 10.97 -6.08 6.41
C SER A 178 12.14 -5.41 5.68
N THR A 179 11.84 -4.73 4.57
CA THR A 179 12.78 -3.88 3.84
C THR A 179 12.46 -2.42 4.13
N GLU A 180 13.51 -1.62 4.29
CA GLU A 180 13.38 -0.17 4.40
C GLU A 180 13.09 0.43 3.02
N VAL A 181 12.02 1.23 2.94
CA VAL A 181 11.62 1.96 1.74
C VAL A 181 11.54 3.43 2.10
N ILE A 182 12.16 4.29 1.27
CA ILE A 182 12.13 5.74 1.47
C ILE A 182 10.99 6.30 0.62
N ILE A 183 9.98 6.85 1.28
CA ILE A 183 8.85 7.52 0.63
C ILE A 183 8.84 8.98 1.10
N ASP A 184 8.92 9.92 0.17
CA ASP A 184 8.93 11.36 0.45
C ASP A 184 9.98 11.82 1.48
N GLY A 185 11.14 11.15 1.52
CA GLY A 185 12.24 11.48 2.44
C GLY A 185 12.12 10.88 3.85
N VAL A 186 11.07 10.08 4.10
CA VAL A 186 10.87 9.33 5.35
C VAL A 186 11.09 7.84 5.08
N THR A 187 11.86 7.19 5.95
CA THR A 187 12.08 5.74 5.89
C THR A 187 10.93 5.01 6.55
N TYR A 188 10.31 4.10 5.81
CA TYR A 188 9.26 3.21 6.29
C TYR A 188 9.68 1.76 6.16
N GLN A 189 9.06 0.88 6.94
CA GLN A 189 9.27 -0.56 6.81
C GLN A 189 8.13 -1.22 6.03
N GLU A 190 8.47 -1.81 4.90
CA GLU A 190 7.56 -2.65 4.11
C GLU A 190 7.93 -4.13 4.23
N ILE A 191 6.98 -5.02 4.03
CA ILE A 191 7.22 -6.47 4.09
C ILE A 191 7.83 -6.95 2.78
N ASP A 192 8.86 -7.77 2.89
CA ASP A 192 9.45 -8.48 1.76
C ASP A 192 8.48 -9.56 1.25
N MET A 193 7.78 -9.25 0.14
CA MET A 193 6.84 -10.16 -0.51
C MET A 193 7.52 -11.30 -1.28
N THR A 194 8.86 -11.34 -1.38
CA THR A 194 9.58 -12.41 -2.09
C THR A 194 9.48 -13.78 -1.41
N ARG A 195 8.95 -13.83 -0.19
CA ARG A 195 8.72 -15.07 0.57
C ARG A 195 7.28 -15.55 0.42
N SER A 196 7.02 -16.78 0.85
CA SER A 196 5.65 -17.29 0.91
C SER A 196 4.96 -16.72 2.15
N LEU A 197 3.88 -15.97 1.93
CA LEU A 197 3.12 -15.31 3.00
C LEU A 197 1.67 -15.07 2.62
N ALA A 198 0.86 -14.79 3.62
CA ALA A 198 -0.49 -14.28 3.44
C ALA A 198 -0.61 -12.87 4.03
N THR A 199 -1.25 -11.95 3.30
CA THR A 199 -1.63 -10.62 3.79
C THR A 199 -3.14 -10.52 3.96
N TYR A 200 -3.58 -9.89 5.04
CA TYR A 200 -4.97 -9.62 5.37
C TYR A 200 -5.14 -8.11 5.47
N THR A 201 -5.88 -7.52 4.53
CA THR A 201 -6.23 -6.10 4.55
C THR A 201 -7.75 -5.95 4.60
N SER A 202 -8.23 -4.70 4.69
CA SER A 202 -9.67 -4.42 4.58
C SER A 202 -10.23 -4.73 3.18
N ASP A 203 -9.36 -4.76 2.16
CA ASP A 203 -9.76 -4.95 0.77
C ASP A 203 -9.70 -6.43 0.34
N LYS A 204 -8.62 -7.14 0.70
CA LYS A 204 -8.41 -8.52 0.28
C LYS A 204 -7.56 -9.34 1.24
N VAL A 205 -7.78 -10.66 1.20
CA VAL A 205 -6.83 -11.64 1.71
C VAL A 205 -6.03 -12.17 0.53
N THR A 206 -4.71 -11.98 0.54
CA THR A 206 -3.83 -12.37 -0.57
C THR A 206 -2.82 -13.41 -0.11
N PHE A 207 -2.58 -14.41 -0.97
CA PHE A 207 -1.50 -15.36 -0.84
C PHE A 207 -0.41 -15.01 -1.84
N TRP A 208 0.81 -14.89 -1.33
CA TRP A 208 2.00 -14.57 -2.10
C TRP A 208 2.94 -15.76 -2.11
N GLN A 209 3.60 -15.97 -3.25
CA GLN A 209 4.67 -16.93 -3.40
C GLN A 209 5.75 -16.33 -4.30
N ASN A 210 6.98 -16.26 -3.80
CA ASN A 210 8.14 -15.76 -4.56
C ASN A 210 7.92 -14.35 -5.15
N GLY A 211 7.27 -13.45 -4.41
CA GLY A 211 6.99 -12.09 -4.88
C GLY A 211 5.77 -11.97 -5.80
N VAL A 212 5.04 -13.07 -6.04
CA VAL A 212 3.90 -13.10 -6.95
C VAL A 212 2.63 -13.40 -6.17
N GLU A 213 1.58 -12.62 -6.43
CA GLU A 213 0.22 -12.92 -5.98
C GLU A 213 -0.28 -14.19 -6.70
N VAL A 214 -0.48 -15.27 -5.94
CA VAL A 214 -0.90 -16.57 -6.50
C VAL A 214 -2.39 -16.83 -6.32
N ALA A 215 -2.99 -16.27 -5.27
CA ALA A 215 -4.43 -16.33 -5.03
C ALA A 215 -4.88 -15.18 -4.13
N TRP A 216 -6.14 -14.80 -4.22
CA TRP A 216 -6.75 -13.83 -3.31
C TRP A 216 -8.25 -14.04 -3.14
N PHE A 217 -8.77 -13.55 -2.01
CA PHE A 217 -10.19 -13.46 -1.70
C PHE A 217 -10.58 -11.99 -1.53
N SER A 218 -11.55 -11.52 -2.32
CA SER A 218 -12.17 -10.19 -2.21
C SER A 218 -13.48 -10.17 -2.98
N ASN A 219 -14.39 -9.25 -2.64
CA ASN A 219 -15.64 -9.04 -3.37
C ASN A 219 -16.48 -10.33 -3.59
N SER A 220 -16.47 -11.23 -2.61
CA SER A 220 -17.14 -12.55 -2.67
C SER A 220 -16.58 -13.51 -3.73
N GLU A 221 -15.38 -13.26 -4.22
CA GLU A 221 -14.70 -14.09 -5.21
C GLU A 221 -13.37 -14.63 -4.64
N LEU A 222 -13.08 -15.89 -4.98
CA LEU A 222 -11.75 -16.49 -4.88
C LEU A 222 -11.15 -16.51 -6.27
N VAL A 223 -10.03 -15.82 -6.45
CA VAL A 223 -9.28 -15.82 -7.71
C VAL A 223 -7.93 -16.48 -7.48
N THR A 224 -7.55 -17.38 -8.38
CA THR A 224 -6.26 -18.08 -8.37
C THR A 224 -5.86 -18.41 -9.81
N THR A 225 -4.56 -18.43 -10.07
CA THR A 225 -4.01 -18.78 -11.39
C THR A 225 -4.22 -20.26 -11.72
N ALA A 226 -4.13 -21.14 -10.72
CA ALA A 226 -4.30 -22.57 -10.90
C ALA A 226 -4.82 -23.23 -9.61
N LEU A 227 -5.67 -24.24 -9.77
CA LEU A 227 -6.20 -25.03 -8.66
C LEU A 227 -5.96 -26.52 -8.88
N ASN A 228 -5.25 -27.15 -7.95
CA ASN A 228 -5.13 -28.60 -7.87
C ASN A 228 -6.06 -29.12 -6.76
N ILE A 229 -7.03 -29.95 -7.13
CA ILE A 229 -8.07 -30.44 -6.22
C ILE A 229 -7.73 -31.86 -5.81
N ALA A 230 -7.36 -32.06 -4.54
CA ALA A 230 -6.98 -33.37 -4.03
C ALA A 230 -8.15 -34.36 -3.92
N ASP A 231 -9.35 -33.86 -3.58
CA ASP A 231 -10.52 -34.70 -3.35
C ASP A 231 -11.71 -34.33 -4.25
N ARG A 232 -12.41 -33.24 -3.91
CA ARG A 232 -13.63 -32.80 -4.61
C ARG A 232 -13.87 -31.31 -4.46
N ILE A 233 -14.67 -30.76 -5.39
CA ILE A 233 -15.34 -29.46 -5.26
C ILE A 233 -16.85 -29.70 -5.16
N THR A 234 -17.53 -28.98 -4.27
CA THR A 234 -18.99 -28.98 -4.17
C THR A 234 -19.54 -27.65 -4.70
N LEU A 235 -20.47 -27.71 -5.65
CA LEU A 235 -21.11 -26.54 -6.26
C LEU A 235 -22.54 -26.43 -5.76
N GLY A 236 -22.87 -25.31 -5.12
CA GLY A 236 -24.21 -25.02 -4.61
C GLY A 236 -24.74 -26.05 -3.60
N GLY A 237 -23.86 -26.85 -2.97
CA GLY A 237 -24.23 -27.93 -2.06
C GLY A 237 -24.87 -29.16 -2.71
N LEU A 238 -25.05 -29.15 -4.03
CA LEU A 238 -25.88 -30.13 -4.73
C LEU A 238 -25.16 -30.87 -5.86
N TRP A 239 -24.05 -30.32 -6.34
CA TRP A 239 -23.20 -30.96 -7.33
C TRP A 239 -21.82 -31.22 -6.76
N GLU A 240 -21.26 -32.38 -7.07
CA GLU A 240 -19.88 -32.76 -6.74
C GLU A 240 -19.07 -32.96 -8.02
N VAL A 241 -17.88 -32.35 -8.08
CA VAL A 241 -16.83 -32.66 -9.04
C VAL A 241 -15.69 -33.37 -8.30
N SER A 242 -15.36 -34.61 -8.65
CA SER A 242 -14.32 -35.39 -7.95
C SER A 242 -13.43 -36.17 -8.92
N ARG A 243 -12.21 -36.49 -8.47
CA ARG A 243 -11.26 -37.38 -9.15
C ARG A 243 -11.10 -38.76 -8.53
N ARG A 244 -11.82 -39.07 -7.44
CA ARG A 244 -11.63 -40.34 -6.68
C ARG A 244 -11.76 -41.60 -7.55
N ASN A 245 -12.64 -41.58 -8.56
CA ASN A 245 -12.89 -42.71 -9.47
C ASN A 245 -12.82 -42.26 -10.94
N GLY A 246 -11.79 -41.49 -11.30
CA GLY A 246 -11.75 -40.75 -12.55
C GLY A 246 -12.47 -39.40 -12.43
N PHE A 247 -12.53 -38.63 -13.53
CA PHE A 247 -13.23 -37.34 -13.53
C PHE A 247 -14.74 -37.58 -13.53
N THR A 248 -15.39 -37.18 -12.43
CA THR A 248 -16.84 -37.36 -12.25
C THR A 248 -17.50 -36.03 -11.91
N ILE A 249 -18.70 -35.83 -12.45
CA ILE A 249 -19.62 -34.77 -12.08
C ILE A 249 -20.93 -35.46 -11.72
N LYS A 250 -21.39 -35.32 -10.48
CA LYS A 250 -22.63 -35.98 -10.02
C LYS A 250 -23.47 -35.04 -9.17
N TRP A 251 -24.78 -35.23 -9.25
CA TRP A 251 -25.72 -34.64 -8.31
C TRP A 251 -25.67 -35.41 -6.98
N ILE A 252 -25.62 -34.69 -5.87
CA ILE A 252 -25.56 -35.22 -4.49
C ILE A 252 -26.74 -34.76 -3.62
N GLY A 253 -27.66 -33.95 -4.15
CA GLY A 253 -28.90 -33.60 -3.47
C GLY A 253 -29.89 -34.78 -3.50
N GLY A 254 -30.34 -35.26 -2.33
CA GLY A 254 -31.36 -36.32 -2.25
C GLY A 254 -32.68 -35.98 -2.94
N GLU A 255 -33.48 -37.03 -3.16
CA GLU A 255 -34.59 -37.25 -4.11
C GLU A 255 -35.47 -36.05 -4.56
N ALA A 256 -35.85 -36.13 -5.84
CA ALA A 256 -36.92 -35.35 -6.47
C ALA A 256 -38.31 -35.70 -5.91
#